data_AF-A0A3N5W5M9-F1
#
_entry.id   AF-A0A3N5W5M9-F1
#
_cell.length_a   1.000
_cell.length_b   1.000
_cell.length_c   1.000
_cell.angle_alpha   90.00
_cell.angle_beta   90.00
_cell.angle_gamma   90.00
#
_symmetry.space_group_name_H-M   'P 1'
#
loop_
_entity.id
_entity.type
_entity.pdbx_description
1 polymer ?
#
loop_
_entity_poly.entity_id
_entity_poly.type
_entity_poly.pdbx_seq_one_letter_code
_entity_poly.pdbx_strand_id
1 'polypeptide(L)'
;MHFHESGPLRYYTFESFNRYGLIHGLFTRHGGVSPAPWAALNLGGTVGDPRENVIENRRRIFTAAGRPVESIFDSWQVHGRDVICAEQPRPLDAPHQKADAILTGSPAVTLFMRFADCVPVMLYDPRHHIIGLVHAGWRGTVDWAATAAVERMAAQYGSRPAELIAGIGPSICVDHYEIGKSA
;
A
#
# COMPACT_ATOMS: atom_id res chain seq x y z
N MET A 1 4.71 -6.65 15.03
CA MET A 1 4.88 -6.85 13.56
C MET A 1 5.74 -8.08 13.40
N HIS A 2 5.36 -8.98 12.50
CA HIS A 2 6.07 -10.22 12.26
C HIS A 2 6.93 -10.13 10.99
N PHE A 3 8.20 -10.49 11.09
CA PHE A 3 9.14 -10.52 9.97
C PHE A 3 9.02 -11.82 9.18
N HIS A 4 9.24 -11.75 7.88
CA HIS A 4 9.17 -12.87 6.95
C HIS A 4 10.29 -12.83 5.91
N GLU A 5 10.74 -14.02 5.53
CA GLU A 5 11.64 -14.23 4.39
C GLU A 5 10.96 -15.15 3.37
N SER A 6 11.00 -14.75 2.10
CA SER A 6 10.52 -15.56 0.97
C SER A 6 11.55 -15.52 -0.14
N GLY A 7 12.41 -16.54 -0.18
CA GLY A 7 13.64 -16.49 -0.96
C GLY A 7 14.48 -15.26 -0.56
N PRO A 8 14.84 -14.37 -1.49
CA PRO A 8 15.64 -13.19 -1.17
C PRO A 8 14.81 -12.00 -0.63
N LEU A 9 13.47 -12.08 -0.66
CA LEU A 9 12.58 -11.02 -0.19
C LEU A 9 12.49 -11.01 1.32
N ARG A 10 12.40 -9.79 1.87
CA ARG A 10 12.21 -9.51 3.29
C ARG A 10 11.03 -8.57 3.46
N TYR A 11 10.06 -8.94 4.28
CA TYR A 11 8.85 -8.14 4.50
C TYR A 11 8.27 -8.34 5.90
N TYR A 12 7.39 -7.42 6.30
CA TYR A 12 6.70 -7.44 7.59
C TYR A 12 5.20 -7.60 7.42
N THR A 13 4.55 -8.15 8.45
CA THR A 13 3.10 -8.24 8.58
C THR A 13 2.66 -7.74 9.96
N PHE A 14 1.40 -7.34 10.07
CA PHE A 14 0.74 -7.03 11.33
C PHE A 14 0.08 -8.27 11.92
N GLU A 15 0.38 -8.56 13.18
CA GLU A 15 -0.28 -9.64 13.94
C GLU A 15 -1.81 -9.43 14.01
N SER A 16 -2.24 -8.17 14.08
CA SER A 16 -3.66 -7.78 14.08
C SER A 16 -4.41 -8.20 12.82
N PHE A 17 -3.72 -8.38 11.69
CA PHE A 17 -4.31 -8.89 10.44
C PHE A 17 -4.07 -10.39 10.27
N ASN A 18 -2.93 -10.92 10.73
CA ASN A 18 -2.61 -12.36 10.66
C ASN A 18 -3.67 -13.22 11.35
N ARG A 19 -4.22 -12.77 12.48
CA ARG A 19 -5.31 -13.48 13.20
C ARG A 19 -6.60 -13.66 12.38
N TYR A 20 -6.76 -12.93 11.27
CA TYR A 20 -7.90 -13.06 10.34
C TYR A 20 -7.52 -13.80 9.05
N GLY A 21 -6.30 -14.30 8.93
CA GLY A 21 -5.81 -14.93 7.69
C GLY A 21 -5.68 -13.95 6.52
N LEU A 22 -5.59 -12.65 6.79
CA LEU A 22 -5.50 -11.63 5.73
C LEU A 22 -4.11 -11.65 5.08
N ILE A 23 -4.07 -11.80 3.76
CA ILE A 23 -2.83 -11.68 2.98
C ILE A 23 -2.45 -10.20 2.89
N HIS A 24 -1.29 -9.84 3.43
CA HIS A 24 -0.76 -8.48 3.40
C HIS A 24 0.75 -8.49 3.60
N GLY A 25 1.44 -7.38 3.31
CA GLY A 25 2.87 -7.29 3.52
C GLY A 25 3.43 -5.89 3.30
N LEU A 26 4.42 -5.53 4.12
CA LEU A 26 5.23 -4.31 4.00
C LEU A 26 6.63 -4.74 3.59
N PHE A 27 6.94 -4.64 2.30
CA PHE A 27 8.20 -5.11 1.73
C PHE A 27 9.33 -4.12 1.97
N THR A 28 10.51 -4.66 2.30
CA THR A 28 11.74 -3.87 2.40
C THR A 28 12.38 -3.64 1.02
N ARG A 29 13.48 -2.89 0.97
CA ARG A 29 14.26 -2.71 -0.27
C ARG A 29 15.04 -3.95 -0.74
N HIS A 30 14.99 -5.08 -0.01
CA HIS A 30 15.81 -6.26 -0.29
C HIS A 30 15.09 -7.28 -1.17
N GLY A 31 15.87 -7.99 -1.99
CA GLY A 31 15.40 -9.16 -2.76
C GLY A 31 14.89 -8.88 -4.17
N GLY A 32 15.08 -7.66 -4.68
CA GLY A 32 14.81 -7.34 -6.08
C GLY A 32 16.00 -7.50 -7.00
N VAL A 33 15.88 -6.92 -8.20
CA VAL A 33 16.90 -6.98 -9.29
C VAL A 33 17.45 -5.61 -9.69
N SER A 34 16.90 -4.53 -9.15
CA SER A 34 17.32 -3.19 -9.55
C SER A 34 18.76 -2.92 -9.11
N PRO A 35 19.59 -2.29 -9.96
CA PRO A 35 20.95 -1.89 -9.60
C PRO A 35 20.93 -0.64 -8.71
N ALA A 36 22.12 -0.22 -8.25
CA ALA A 36 22.27 1.10 -7.63
C ALA A 36 21.87 2.22 -8.63
N PRO A 37 21.21 3.31 -8.18
CA PRO A 37 20.88 3.64 -6.79
C PRO A 37 19.60 2.99 -6.23
N TRP A 38 18.84 2.27 -7.06
CA TRP A 38 17.54 1.67 -6.72
C TRP A 38 17.63 0.30 -6.02
N ALA A 39 18.85 -0.13 -5.66
CA ALA A 39 19.09 -1.47 -5.18
C ALA A 39 18.28 -1.80 -3.91
N ALA A 40 17.55 -2.91 -3.84
CA ALA A 40 17.36 -3.96 -4.86
C ALA A 40 15.91 -4.06 -5.35
N LEU A 41 14.91 -3.84 -4.48
CA LEU A 41 13.48 -4.06 -4.75
C LEU A 41 12.74 -2.74 -5.04
N ASN A 42 13.17 -2.00 -6.05
CA ASN A 42 12.48 -0.77 -6.44
C ASN A 42 11.18 -1.07 -7.21
N LEU A 43 10.13 -0.31 -6.86
CA LEU A 43 8.80 -0.40 -7.46
C LEU A 43 8.40 0.93 -8.13
N GLY A 44 9.27 1.94 -8.06
CA GLY A 44 9.11 3.25 -8.68
C GLY A 44 9.44 3.22 -10.17
N GLY A 45 8.44 3.38 -11.03
CA GLY A 45 8.64 3.45 -12.49
C GLY A 45 9.01 4.83 -13.04
N THR A 46 9.10 5.85 -12.19
CA THR A 46 9.32 7.27 -12.61
C THR A 46 10.61 7.86 -12.04
N VAL A 47 11.45 7.04 -11.41
CA VAL A 47 12.68 7.46 -10.71
C VAL A 47 13.96 7.06 -11.44
N GLY A 48 13.83 6.58 -12.68
CA GLY A 48 14.95 6.29 -13.60
C GLY A 48 15.40 4.83 -13.70
N ASP A 49 14.88 3.93 -12.86
CA ASP A 49 15.16 2.49 -12.94
C ASP A 49 14.56 1.88 -14.23
N PRO A 50 15.26 0.96 -14.92
CA PRO A 50 14.68 0.24 -16.04
C PRO A 50 13.34 -0.42 -15.71
N ARG A 51 12.38 -0.29 -16.64
CA ARG A 51 10.99 -0.73 -16.44
C ARG A 51 10.90 -2.23 -16.18
N GLU A 52 11.74 -3.02 -16.83
CA GLU A 52 11.86 -4.45 -16.67
C GLU A 52 12.23 -4.87 -15.24
N ASN A 53 13.07 -4.09 -14.55
CA ASN A 53 13.43 -4.35 -13.15
C ASN A 53 12.22 -4.14 -12.25
N VAL A 54 11.48 -3.05 -12.46
CA VAL A 54 10.26 -2.73 -11.70
C VAL A 54 9.18 -3.79 -11.90
N ILE A 55 9.02 -4.29 -13.14
CA ILE A 55 8.09 -5.37 -13.46
C ILE A 55 8.50 -6.67 -12.75
N GLU A 56 9.78 -7.05 -12.80
CA GLU A 56 10.29 -8.26 -12.12
C GLU A 56 10.15 -8.15 -10.60
N ASN A 57 10.50 -7.00 -10.01
CA ASN A 57 10.35 -6.76 -8.58
C ASN A 57 8.89 -6.90 -8.13
N ARG A 58 7.95 -6.36 -8.92
CA ARG A 58 6.51 -6.55 -8.68
C ARG A 58 6.12 -8.01 -8.77
N ARG A 59 6.56 -8.74 -9.81
CA ARG A 59 6.27 -10.17 -9.97
C ARG A 59 6.74 -10.98 -8.77
N ARG A 60 7.92 -10.67 -8.22
CA ARG A 60 8.47 -11.30 -7.00
C ARG A 60 7.56 -11.09 -5.78
N ILE A 61 7.12 -9.85 -5.55
CA ILE A 61 6.21 -9.51 -4.44
C ILE A 61 4.90 -10.30 -4.54
N PHE A 62 4.28 -10.31 -5.73
CA PHE A 62 3.01 -11.01 -5.95
C PHE A 62 3.17 -12.52 -5.81
N THR A 63 4.29 -13.09 -6.28
CA THR A 63 4.62 -14.50 -6.08
C THR A 63 4.74 -14.83 -4.59
N ALA A 64 5.43 -14.01 -3.80
CA ALA A 64 5.56 -14.22 -2.36
C ALA A 64 4.23 -14.08 -1.60
N ALA A 65 3.33 -13.22 -2.09
CA ALA A 65 1.98 -13.08 -1.57
C ALA A 65 1.02 -14.20 -2.03
N GLY A 66 1.46 -15.10 -2.92
CA GLY A 66 0.60 -16.16 -3.48
C GLY A 66 -0.53 -15.61 -4.37
N ARG A 67 -0.31 -14.46 -5.02
CA ARG A 67 -1.32 -13.75 -5.82
C ARG A 67 -0.84 -13.54 -7.26
N PRO A 68 -1.72 -13.62 -8.27
CA PRO A 68 -1.38 -13.26 -9.63
C PRO A 68 -1.17 -11.73 -9.74
N VAL A 69 -0.20 -11.28 -10.54
CA VAL A 69 0.08 -9.83 -10.72
C VAL A 69 -1.14 -9.12 -11.31
N GLU A 70 -1.95 -9.83 -12.08
CA GLU A 70 -3.18 -9.40 -12.72
C GLU A 70 -4.28 -9.05 -11.71
N SER A 71 -4.13 -9.44 -10.43
CA SER A 71 -5.04 -9.02 -9.36
C SER A 71 -4.78 -7.60 -8.86
N ILE A 72 -3.73 -6.93 -9.32
CA ILE A 72 -3.31 -5.63 -8.80
C ILE A 72 -4.37 -4.54 -8.96
N PHE A 73 -4.52 -3.71 -7.94
CA PHE A 73 -5.07 -2.38 -8.05
C PHE A 73 -4.12 -1.39 -7.37
N ASP A 74 -3.61 -0.45 -8.15
CA ASP A 74 -2.68 0.59 -7.75
C ASP A 74 -3.12 1.96 -8.29
N SER A 75 -2.74 3.03 -7.60
CA SER A 75 -3.09 4.41 -7.97
C SER A 75 -1.85 5.25 -8.29
N TRP A 76 -2.10 6.40 -8.95
CA TRP A 76 -1.13 7.48 -9.04
C TRP A 76 -1.25 8.36 -7.78
N GLN A 77 -0.32 8.16 -6.84
CA GLN A 77 -0.25 8.90 -5.58
C GLN A 77 0.08 10.38 -5.84
N VAL A 78 -0.76 11.30 -5.37
CA VAL A 78 -0.62 12.75 -5.56
C VAL A 78 -0.46 13.52 -4.25
N HIS A 79 -0.32 12.81 -3.13
CA HIS A 79 -0.28 13.36 -1.78
C HIS A 79 -1.56 14.13 -1.40
N GLY A 80 -2.71 13.72 -1.94
CA GLY A 80 -4.03 14.25 -1.62
C GLY A 80 -4.81 13.35 -0.66
N ARG A 81 -6.15 13.46 -0.72
CA ARG A 81 -7.10 12.72 0.14
C ARG A 81 -8.14 11.91 -0.63
N ASP A 82 -8.01 11.81 -1.95
CA ASP A 82 -8.99 11.13 -2.80
C ASP A 82 -8.97 9.62 -2.57
N VAL A 83 -10.16 9.02 -2.54
CA VAL A 83 -10.39 7.61 -2.23
C VAL A 83 -11.08 6.91 -3.39
N ILE A 84 -10.50 5.79 -3.85
CA ILE A 84 -11.10 4.92 -4.87
C ILE A 84 -11.55 3.60 -4.24
N CYS A 85 -12.76 3.16 -4.57
CA CYS A 85 -13.27 1.83 -4.23
C CYS A 85 -13.15 0.92 -5.45
N ALA A 86 -12.18 0.00 -5.44
CA ALA A 86 -11.92 -0.92 -6.53
C ALA A 86 -12.85 -2.14 -6.44
N GLU A 87 -13.58 -2.43 -7.52
CA GLU A 87 -14.41 -3.66 -7.62
C GLU A 87 -13.69 -4.77 -8.41
N GLN A 88 -12.77 -4.38 -9.29
CA GLN A 88 -11.99 -5.26 -10.15
C GLN A 88 -10.52 -4.83 -10.19
N PRO A 89 -9.60 -5.74 -10.56
CA PRO A 89 -8.20 -5.37 -10.78
C PRO A 89 -8.07 -4.31 -11.88
N ARG A 90 -7.03 -3.48 -11.79
CA ARG A 90 -6.73 -2.51 -12.86
C ARG A 90 -6.07 -3.26 -14.03
N PRO A 91 -6.56 -3.11 -15.27
CA PRO A 91 -5.86 -3.62 -16.45
C PRO A 91 -4.43 -3.06 -16.49
N LEU A 92 -3.43 -3.92 -16.72
CA LEU A 92 -2.02 -3.54 -16.54
C LEU A 92 -1.56 -2.40 -17.46
N ASP A 93 -2.21 -2.26 -18.61
CA ASP A 93 -2.01 -1.26 -19.66
C ASP A 93 -2.89 0.00 -19.50
N ALA A 94 -3.89 -0.03 -18.62
CA ALA A 94 -4.74 1.13 -18.35
C ALA A 94 -3.99 2.23 -17.57
N PRO A 95 -4.30 3.52 -17.81
CA PRO A 95 -3.72 4.59 -17.02
C PRO A 95 -4.13 4.50 -15.55
N HIS A 96 -3.23 4.94 -14.67
CA HIS A 96 -3.52 5.04 -13.24
C HIS A 96 -4.50 6.18 -12.95
N GLN A 97 -5.50 5.89 -12.11
CA GLN A 97 -6.33 6.94 -11.51
C GLN A 97 -5.56 7.62 -10.37
N LYS A 98 -5.77 8.93 -10.20
CA LYS A 98 -5.15 9.70 -9.11
C LYS A 98 -5.92 9.46 -7.81
N ALA A 99 -5.21 8.98 -6.80
CA ALA A 99 -5.74 8.81 -5.45
C ALA A 99 -4.60 8.46 -4.49
N ASP A 100 -4.82 8.75 -3.21
CA ASP A 100 -3.91 8.40 -2.13
C ASP A 100 -4.57 7.44 -1.12
N ALA A 101 -5.81 7.04 -1.36
CA ALA A 101 -6.46 5.92 -0.68
C ALA A 101 -7.16 5.00 -1.69
N ILE A 102 -6.95 3.69 -1.54
CA ILE A 102 -7.64 2.67 -2.32
C ILE A 102 -8.27 1.65 -1.38
N LEU A 103 -9.50 1.26 -1.67
CA LEU A 103 -10.32 0.35 -0.87
C LEU A 103 -10.86 -0.77 -1.76
N THR A 104 -11.14 -1.95 -1.20
CA THR A 104 -11.89 -2.98 -1.91
C THR A 104 -12.53 -3.97 -0.94
N GLY A 105 -13.71 -4.49 -1.32
CA GLY A 105 -14.30 -5.71 -0.77
C GLY A 105 -14.20 -6.91 -1.71
N SER A 106 -13.51 -6.78 -2.84
CA SER A 106 -13.43 -7.82 -3.86
C SER A 106 -12.23 -8.75 -3.60
N PRO A 107 -12.43 -10.06 -3.38
CA PRO A 107 -11.32 -11.00 -3.16
C PRO A 107 -10.45 -11.20 -4.42
N ALA A 108 -10.93 -10.76 -5.58
CA ALA A 108 -10.17 -10.76 -6.83
C ALA A 108 -9.09 -9.66 -6.87
N VAL A 109 -9.16 -8.66 -5.99
CA VAL A 109 -8.28 -7.49 -6.00
C VAL A 109 -7.18 -7.59 -4.94
N THR A 110 -5.97 -7.16 -5.30
CA THR A 110 -4.82 -6.99 -4.41
C THR A 110 -4.40 -5.52 -4.44
N LEU A 111 -4.62 -4.80 -3.35
CA LEU A 111 -4.22 -3.39 -3.24
C LEU A 111 -2.70 -3.26 -3.17
N PHE A 112 -2.16 -2.30 -3.92
CA PHE A 112 -0.72 -2.06 -3.98
C PHE A 112 -0.40 -0.56 -4.07
N MET A 113 0.48 -0.09 -3.19
CA MET A 113 1.00 1.28 -3.19
C MET A 113 2.50 1.27 -2.88
N ARG A 114 3.17 2.40 -3.13
CA ARG A 114 4.62 2.55 -2.95
C ARG A 114 4.88 3.58 -1.87
N PHE A 115 5.92 3.34 -1.08
CA PHE A 115 6.30 4.17 0.04
C PHE A 115 7.81 4.32 0.10
N ALA A 116 8.23 5.55 0.36
CA ALA A 116 9.57 5.92 0.82
C ALA A 116 9.32 7.16 1.69
N ASP A 117 9.52 7.03 2.99
CA ASP A 117 9.26 8.03 4.05
C ASP A 117 7.79 8.30 4.40
N CYS A 118 6.88 8.46 3.43
CA CYS A 118 5.45 8.68 3.72
C CYS A 118 4.81 7.50 4.47
N VAL A 119 3.76 7.76 5.26
CA VAL A 119 3.14 6.76 6.15
C VAL A 119 2.18 5.84 5.40
N PRO A 120 2.43 4.52 5.35
CA PRO A 120 1.43 3.53 4.93
C PRO A 120 0.44 3.26 6.06
N VAL A 121 -0.84 3.52 5.81
CA VAL A 121 -1.93 3.12 6.71
C VAL A 121 -2.76 2.03 6.03
N MET A 122 -2.75 0.84 6.60
CA MET A 122 -3.58 -0.29 6.18
C MET A 122 -4.83 -0.33 7.05
N LEU A 123 -6.00 -0.51 6.44
CA LEU A 123 -7.28 -0.60 7.13
C LEU A 123 -7.93 -1.95 6.83
N TYR A 124 -8.60 -2.53 7.82
CA TYR A 124 -9.36 -3.76 7.65
C TYR A 124 -10.66 -3.71 8.43
N ASP A 125 -11.76 -4.05 7.74
CA ASP A 125 -13.05 -4.36 8.33
C ASP A 125 -13.22 -5.89 8.39
N PRO A 126 -13.14 -6.51 9.58
CA PRO A 126 -13.29 -7.95 9.72
C PRO A 126 -14.74 -8.44 9.54
N ARG A 127 -15.75 -7.58 9.67
CA ARG A 127 -17.16 -7.96 9.49
C ARG A 127 -17.56 -8.02 8.03
N HIS A 128 -17.16 -7.02 7.26
CA HIS A 128 -17.53 -6.90 5.84
C HIS A 128 -16.40 -7.35 4.90
N HIS A 129 -15.25 -7.76 5.44
CA HIS A 129 -14.05 -8.17 4.71
C HIS A 129 -13.53 -7.10 3.74
N ILE A 130 -13.54 -5.84 4.17
CA ILE A 130 -13.06 -4.71 3.36
C ILE A 130 -11.62 -4.40 3.76
N ILE A 131 -10.75 -4.26 2.78
CA ILE A 131 -9.38 -3.78 2.97
C ILE A 131 -9.22 -2.36 2.42
N GLY A 132 -8.33 -1.60 3.05
CA GLY A 132 -7.91 -0.29 2.60
C GLY A 132 -6.41 -0.10 2.70
N LEU A 133 -5.85 0.66 1.77
CA LEU A 133 -4.46 1.09 1.77
C LEU A 133 -4.41 2.59 1.50
N VAL A 134 -3.79 3.33 2.42
CA VAL A 134 -3.73 4.79 2.39
C VAL A 134 -2.28 5.24 2.43
N HIS A 135 -1.97 6.19 1.56
CA HIS A 135 -0.74 6.93 1.49
C HIS A 135 -0.87 8.28 2.21
N ALA A 136 -0.32 8.34 3.42
CA ALA A 136 -0.36 9.52 4.28
C ALA A 136 1.03 10.16 4.38
N GLY A 137 1.43 10.93 3.36
CA GLY A 137 2.50 11.93 3.53
C GLY A 137 2.03 13.10 4.40
N TRP A 138 2.89 14.08 4.69
CA TRP A 138 2.51 15.24 5.51
C TRP A 138 1.25 15.94 4.99
N ARG A 139 1.19 16.19 3.67
CA ARG A 139 0.04 16.85 3.04
C ARG A 139 -1.24 16.03 3.15
N GLY A 140 -1.18 14.73 2.82
CA GLY A 140 -2.31 13.83 2.97
C GLY A 140 -2.77 13.69 4.42
N THR A 141 -1.85 13.80 5.39
CA THR A 141 -2.17 13.79 6.81
C THR A 141 -2.93 15.05 7.23
N VAL A 142 -2.44 16.23 6.81
CA VAL A 142 -3.13 17.53 7.03
C VAL A 142 -4.49 17.56 6.32
N ASP A 143 -4.58 16.96 5.15
CA ASP A 143 -5.82 16.87 4.36
C ASP A 143 -6.75 15.73 4.82
N TRP A 144 -6.41 15.02 5.91
CA TRP A 144 -7.22 13.96 6.52
C TRP A 144 -7.48 12.74 5.61
N ALA A 145 -6.50 12.31 4.83
CA ALA A 145 -6.61 11.17 3.91
C ALA A 145 -7.06 9.87 4.59
N ALA A 146 -6.54 9.56 5.79
CA ALA A 146 -6.95 8.38 6.54
C ALA A 146 -8.42 8.47 7.00
N THR A 147 -8.86 9.66 7.43
CA THR A 147 -10.27 9.90 7.78
C THR A 147 -11.17 9.73 6.57
N ALA A 148 -10.78 10.30 5.42
CA ALA A 148 -11.54 10.15 4.18
C ALA A 148 -11.71 8.68 3.78
N ALA A 149 -10.68 7.85 3.96
CA ALA A 149 -10.75 6.41 3.72
C ALA A 149 -11.74 5.72 4.67
N VAL A 150 -11.70 6.01 5.97
CA VAL A 150 -12.63 5.44 6.97
C VAL A 150 -14.08 5.88 6.70
N GLU A 151 -14.30 7.15 6.39
CA GLU A 151 -15.61 7.69 6.00
C GLU A 151 -16.13 7.00 4.74
N ARG A 152 -15.26 6.78 3.74
CA ARG A 152 -15.63 6.06 2.52
C ARG A 152 -15.95 4.60 2.80
N MET A 153 -15.21 3.92 3.68
CA MET A 153 -15.54 2.54 4.09
C MET A 153 -16.94 2.49 4.73
N ALA A 154 -17.27 3.42 5.62
CA ALA A 154 -18.59 3.52 6.22
C ALA A 154 -19.69 3.77 5.19
N ALA A 155 -19.49 4.75 4.30
CA ALA A 155 -20.49 5.12 3.30
C ALA A 155 -20.71 4.05 2.22
N GLN A 156 -19.63 3.41 1.74
CA GLN A 156 -19.70 2.45 0.63
C GLN A 156 -20.06 1.04 1.07
N TYR A 157 -19.54 0.59 2.21
CA TYR A 157 -19.61 -0.81 2.64
C TYR A 157 -20.38 -1.01 3.95
N GLY A 158 -20.84 0.06 4.59
CA GLY A 158 -21.50 -0.03 5.90
C GLY A 158 -20.54 -0.34 7.05
N SER A 159 -19.23 -0.17 6.83
CA SER A 159 -18.21 -0.37 7.85
C SER A 159 -18.42 0.55 9.06
N ARG A 160 -18.14 0.03 10.25
CA ARG A 160 -18.21 0.80 11.51
C ARG A 160 -16.81 1.24 11.91
N PRO A 161 -16.51 2.56 11.97
CA PRO A 161 -15.16 3.05 12.29
C PRO A 161 -14.57 2.45 13.57
N ALA A 162 -15.39 2.28 14.62
CA ALA A 162 -14.98 1.71 15.90
C ALA A 162 -14.60 0.22 15.85
N GLU A 163 -14.93 -0.47 14.75
CA GLU A 163 -14.65 -1.90 14.55
C GLU A 163 -13.53 -2.13 13.51
N LEU A 164 -13.02 -1.06 12.90
CA LEU A 164 -11.91 -1.15 11.96
C LEU A 164 -10.60 -1.42 12.69
N ILE A 165 -9.75 -2.18 12.03
CA ILE A 165 -8.39 -2.46 12.48
C ILE A 165 -7.44 -1.69 11.58
N ALA A 166 -6.55 -0.91 12.18
CA ALA A 166 -5.53 -0.15 11.47
C ALA A 166 -4.13 -0.73 11.73
N GLY A 167 -3.31 -0.78 10.69
CA GLY A 167 -1.88 -1.04 10.75
C GLY A 167 -1.11 0.15 10.20
N ILE A 168 -0.19 0.69 10.98
CA ILE A 168 0.70 1.81 10.56
C ILE A 168 2.07 1.22 10.27
N GLY A 169 2.51 1.28 9.01
CA GLY A 169 3.75 0.63 8.58
C GLY A 169 4.98 1.55 8.65
N PRO A 170 6.15 1.02 8.24
CA PRO A 170 7.41 1.75 8.23
C PRO A 170 7.31 3.08 7.48
N SER A 171 7.82 4.14 8.11
CA SER A 171 7.83 5.50 7.62
C SER A 171 8.96 6.27 8.32
N ILE A 172 9.21 7.50 7.87
CA ILE A 172 10.23 8.34 8.48
C ILE A 172 9.83 8.68 9.92
N CYS A 173 10.74 8.50 10.87
CA CYS A 173 10.47 8.79 12.28
C CYS A 173 10.75 10.26 12.61
N VAL A 174 10.22 10.72 13.76
CA VAL A 174 10.37 12.11 14.23
C VAL A 174 11.82 12.58 14.28
N ASP A 175 12.75 11.69 14.66
CA ASP A 175 14.17 12.03 14.80
C ASP A 175 14.86 12.31 13.45
N HIS A 176 14.23 11.92 12.34
CA HIS A 176 14.77 12.05 10.99
C HIS A 176 13.86 12.88 10.07
N TYR A 177 12.73 13.41 10.57
CA TYR A 177 11.77 14.16 9.76
C TYR A 177 11.81 15.66 10.05
N GLU A 178 12.89 16.31 9.64
CA GLU A 178 13.02 17.77 9.75
C GLU A 178 12.10 18.48 8.75
N ILE A 179 11.31 19.43 9.25
CA ILE A 179 10.36 20.22 8.45
C ILE A 179 10.60 21.72 8.65
N GLY A 180 10.36 22.49 7.60
CA GLY A 180 10.36 23.95 7.67
C GLY A 180 9.11 24.50 8.36
N LYS A 181 9.13 25.79 8.71
CA LYS A 181 8.02 26.49 9.41
C LYS A 181 6.68 26.52 8.64
N SER A 182 6.69 26.18 7.36
CA SER A 182 5.54 26.24 6.45
C SER A 182 4.99 24.86 6.06
N ALA A 183 5.45 23.80 6.73
CA ALA A 183 4.90 22.45 6.60
C ALA A 183 3.64 22.29 7.46
#